data_AF-X1U6C7-F1
#
_entry.id   AF-X1U6C7-F1
#
_cell.length_a   1.000
_cell.length_b   1.000
_cell.length_c   1.000
_cell.angle_alpha   90.00
_cell.angle_beta   90.00
_cell.angle_gamma   90.00
#
_symmetry.space_group_name_H-M   'P 1'
#
loop_
_entity.id
_entity.type
_entity.pdbx_description
1 polymer ?
#
loop_
_entity_poly.entity_id
_entity_poly.type
_entity_poly.pdbx_seq_one_letter_code
_entity_poly.pdbx_strand_id
1 'polypeptide(L)'
;SKADILKGLKAEVILESEALGKLLLLRYTPADAATILDIFKAAAKPPVEATAREASKADIVAGVKKGIITPKEGYMMLQDIGFSPEASHFILEVRAEESPFSPTTPLELKRLIGHYNRSQGMEVTEIPQEVIDAERAFLSVTERLKVAYAEGLAQDKIDLLEVEKAEAAARYRELLLLHGL
;
A
#
# COMPACT_ATOMS: atom_id res chain seq x y z
N SER A 1 28.45 37.59 -18.82
CA SER A 1 27.39 37.78 -19.85
C SER A 1 26.02 37.82 -19.17
N LYS A 2 24.93 38.18 -19.88
CA LYS A 2 23.54 38.11 -19.35
C LYS A 2 23.24 36.72 -18.74
N ALA A 3 23.65 35.67 -19.45
CA ALA A 3 23.41 34.29 -19.03
C ALA A 3 24.12 33.94 -17.71
N ASP A 4 25.33 34.46 -17.48
CA ASP A 4 26.08 34.19 -16.26
C ASP A 4 25.45 34.89 -15.04
N ILE A 5 24.89 36.09 -15.23
CA ILE A 5 24.19 36.83 -14.18
C ILE A 5 22.93 36.07 -13.77
N LEU A 6 22.12 35.62 -14.73
CA LEU A 6 20.91 34.84 -14.45
C LEU A 6 21.23 33.48 -13.82
N LYS A 7 22.33 32.83 -14.21
CA LYS A 7 22.81 31.61 -13.55
C LYS A 7 23.25 31.87 -12.11
N GLY A 8 23.97 32.95 -11.85
CA GLY A 8 24.37 33.34 -10.49
C GLY A 8 23.16 33.62 -9.60
N LEU A 9 22.13 34.29 -10.14
CA LEU A 9 20.87 34.53 -9.44
C LEU A 9 20.11 33.21 -9.19
N LYS A 10 20.09 32.28 -10.16
CA LYS A 10 19.49 30.93 -9.99
C LYS A 10 20.13 30.13 -8.86
N ALA A 11 21.45 30.28 -8.72
CA ALA A 11 22.25 29.55 -7.74
C ALA A 11 22.37 30.29 -6.41
N GLU A 12 21.63 31.41 -6.23
CA GLU A 12 21.65 32.24 -5.02
C GLU A 12 23.05 32.78 -4.65
N VAL A 13 23.96 32.85 -5.64
CA VAL A 13 25.33 33.37 -5.47
C VAL A 13 25.36 34.90 -5.45
N ILE A 14 24.35 35.54 -6.05
CA ILE A 14 24.18 36.99 -6.09
C ILE A 14 22.74 37.35 -5.75
N LEU A 15 22.54 38.52 -5.15
CA LEU A 15 21.21 39.04 -4.84
C LEU A 15 20.55 39.65 -6.08
N GLU A 16 19.23 39.80 -6.04
CA GLU A 16 18.47 40.40 -7.14
C GLU A 16 18.90 41.84 -7.44
N SER A 17 19.15 42.64 -6.40
CA SER A 17 19.66 44.02 -6.54
C SER A 17 21.02 44.07 -7.22
N GLU A 18 21.88 43.08 -6.96
CA GLU A 18 23.18 42.94 -7.61
C GLU A 18 23.06 42.46 -9.06
N ALA A 19 22.12 41.55 -9.33
CA ALA A 19 21.81 41.11 -10.68
C ALA A 19 21.31 42.28 -11.55
N LEU A 20 20.42 43.12 -11.00
CA LEU A 20 19.93 44.34 -11.64
C LEU A 20 21.08 45.31 -11.93
N GLY A 21 21.94 45.59 -10.95
CA GLY A 21 23.12 46.44 -11.14
C GLY A 21 24.07 45.91 -12.22
N LYS A 22 24.29 44.59 -12.27
CA LYS A 22 25.13 43.96 -13.31
C LYS A 22 24.49 44.00 -14.70
N LEU A 23 23.15 43.94 -14.80
CA LEU A 23 22.44 44.10 -16.08
C LEU A 23 22.54 45.54 -16.61
N LEU A 24 22.44 46.55 -15.74
CA LEU A 24 22.65 47.95 -16.12
C LEU A 24 24.07 48.19 -16.66
N LEU A 25 25.10 47.58 -16.04
CA LEU A 25 26.48 47.65 -16.52
C LEU A 25 26.66 47.01 -17.91
N LEU A 26 25.80 46.07 -18.28
CA LEU A 26 25.74 45.48 -19.62
C LEU A 26 24.91 46.30 -20.62
N ARG A 27 24.61 47.57 -20.28
CA ARG A 27 23.87 48.53 -21.12
C ARG A 27 22.39 48.19 -21.34
N TYR A 28 21.80 47.33 -20.52
CA TYR A 28 20.34 47.20 -20.48
C TYR A 28 19.73 48.44 -19.84
N THR A 29 18.58 48.88 -20.36
CA THR A 29 17.82 49.94 -19.69
C THR A 29 17.25 49.42 -18.36
N PRO A 30 16.91 50.29 -17.40
CA PRO A 30 16.26 49.86 -16.15
C PRO A 30 14.98 49.06 -16.39
N ALA A 31 14.19 49.44 -17.40
CA ALA A 31 12.97 48.73 -17.77
C ALA A 31 13.25 47.33 -18.33
N ASP A 32 14.26 47.20 -19.21
CA ASP A 32 14.64 45.91 -19.79
C ASP A 32 15.24 44.99 -18.73
N ALA A 33 16.07 45.52 -17.84
CA ALA A 33 16.69 44.75 -16.75
C ALA A 33 15.62 44.18 -15.81
N ALA A 34 14.62 44.98 -15.42
CA ALA A 34 13.49 44.52 -14.62
C ALA A 34 12.69 43.43 -15.35
N THR A 35 12.35 43.66 -16.62
CA THR A 35 11.62 42.70 -17.45
C THR A 35 12.36 41.35 -17.57
N ILE A 36 13.69 41.39 -17.73
CA ILE A 36 14.53 40.18 -17.79
C ILE A 36 14.47 39.40 -16.48
N LEU A 37 14.52 40.09 -15.34
CA LEU A 37 14.44 39.46 -14.02
C LEU A 37 13.05 38.87 -13.76
N ASP A 38 11.99 39.54 -14.17
CA ASP A 38 10.61 39.05 -14.03
C ASP A 38 10.36 37.80 -14.88
N ILE A 39 10.81 37.79 -16.13
CA ILE A 39 10.75 36.61 -17.00
C ILE A 39 11.54 35.45 -16.37
N PHE A 40 12.70 35.74 -15.79
CA PHE A 40 13.54 34.73 -15.15
C PHE A 40 12.88 34.15 -13.89
N LYS A 41 12.26 34.98 -13.05
CA LYS A 41 11.50 34.55 -11.88
C LYS A 41 10.27 33.71 -12.26
N ALA A 42 9.53 34.13 -13.28
CA ALA A 42 8.39 33.37 -13.79
C ALA A 42 8.79 31.99 -14.36
N ALA A 43 10.01 31.88 -14.92
CA ALA A 43 10.57 30.64 -15.43
C ALA A 43 11.25 29.77 -14.37
N ALA A 44 11.61 30.34 -13.22
CA ALA A 44 12.18 29.60 -12.09
C ALA A 44 11.05 28.81 -11.41
N LYS A 45 10.93 27.51 -11.74
CA LYS A 45 10.09 26.59 -10.97
C LYS A 45 10.51 26.66 -9.50
N PRO A 46 9.57 26.79 -8.54
CA PRO A 46 9.92 26.70 -7.13
C PRO A 46 10.68 25.39 -6.89
N PRO A 47 11.72 25.41 -6.03
CA PRO A 47 12.42 24.19 -5.65
C PRO A 47 11.38 23.22 -5.08
N VAL A 48 11.17 22.10 -5.77
CA VAL A 48 10.34 21.01 -5.27
C VAL A 48 11.10 20.46 -4.07
N GLU A 49 10.57 20.65 -2.87
CA GLU A 49 11.12 20.03 -1.67
C GLU A 49 11.31 18.53 -1.93
N ALA A 50 12.45 18.00 -1.51
CA ALA A 50 12.75 16.59 -1.65
C ALA A 50 11.80 15.81 -0.72
N THR A 51 10.63 15.44 -1.23
CA THR A 51 9.74 14.52 -0.53
C THR A 51 10.48 13.19 -0.37
N ALA A 52 10.34 12.59 0.82
CA ALA A 52 10.84 11.25 1.07
C ALA A 52 10.35 10.32 -0.06
N ARG A 53 11.21 9.42 -0.55
CA ARG A 53 10.81 8.46 -1.57
C ARG A 53 9.73 7.55 -0.96
N GLU A 54 8.49 7.81 -1.34
CA GLU A 54 7.34 6.96 -0.99
C GLU A 54 7.40 5.65 -1.79
N ALA A 55 6.83 4.59 -1.21
CA ALA A 55 6.72 3.30 -1.87
C ALA A 55 5.89 3.45 -3.16
N SER A 56 6.36 2.85 -4.26
CA SER A 56 5.60 2.90 -5.51
C SER A 56 4.37 2.01 -5.45
N LYS A 57 3.38 2.23 -6.33
CA LYS A 57 2.26 1.30 -6.53
C LYS A 57 2.71 -0.16 -6.66
N ALA A 58 3.82 -0.40 -7.36
CA ALA A 58 4.33 -1.75 -7.57
C ALA A 58 4.85 -2.37 -6.26
N ASP A 59 5.54 -1.58 -5.44
CA ASP A 59 6.08 -2.02 -4.16
C ASP A 59 4.97 -2.29 -3.14
N ILE A 60 3.93 -1.44 -3.08
CA ILE A 60 2.78 -1.63 -2.20
C ILE A 60 2.06 -2.93 -2.56
N VAL A 61 1.75 -3.14 -3.85
CA VAL A 61 1.09 -4.37 -4.31
C VAL A 61 1.97 -5.59 -4.04
N ALA A 62 3.28 -5.51 -4.26
CA ALA A 62 4.19 -6.60 -3.95
C ALA A 62 4.28 -6.89 -2.45
N GLY A 63 4.21 -5.86 -1.61
CA GLY A 63 4.15 -5.97 -0.15
C GLY A 63 2.90 -6.72 0.32
N VAL A 64 1.73 -6.38 -0.24
CA VAL A 64 0.48 -7.11 0.02
C VAL A 64 0.59 -8.56 -0.47
N LYS A 65 1.07 -8.79 -1.69
CA LYS A 65 1.23 -10.16 -2.25
C LYS A 65 2.19 -11.02 -1.44
N LYS A 66 3.22 -10.43 -0.84
CA LYS A 66 4.19 -11.13 0.02
C LYS A 66 3.75 -11.22 1.49
N GLY A 67 2.58 -10.68 1.85
CA GLY A 67 2.10 -10.63 3.23
C GLY A 67 2.94 -9.77 4.16
N ILE A 68 3.78 -8.87 3.62
CA ILE A 68 4.60 -7.93 4.40
C ILE A 68 3.72 -6.85 5.01
N ILE A 69 2.66 -6.46 4.30
CA ILE A 69 1.62 -5.56 4.76
C ILE A 69 0.26 -6.18 4.47
N THR A 70 -0.73 -5.83 5.28
CA THR A 70 -2.11 -6.30 5.10
C THR A 70 -2.77 -5.62 3.88
N PRO A 71 -3.82 -6.22 3.29
CA PRO A 71 -4.58 -5.58 2.21
C PRO A 71 -5.16 -4.22 2.62
N LYS A 72 -5.59 -4.08 3.89
CA LYS A 72 -6.10 -2.83 4.45
C LYS A 72 -5.01 -1.75 4.50
N GLU A 73 -3.80 -2.10 4.91
CA GLU A 73 -2.66 -1.18 4.90
C GLU A 73 -2.28 -0.79 3.48
N GLY A 74 -2.22 -1.74 2.56
CA GLY A 74 -1.98 -1.46 1.14
C GLY A 74 -3.03 -0.52 0.54
N TYR A 75 -4.30 -0.65 0.96
CA TYR A 75 -5.39 0.21 0.52
C TYR A 75 -5.23 1.67 0.99
N MET A 76 -4.78 1.87 2.23
CA MET A 76 -4.49 3.20 2.76
C MET A 76 -3.26 3.81 2.06
N MET A 77 -2.18 3.03 1.89
CA MET A 77 -0.96 3.50 1.23
C MET A 77 -1.18 3.90 -0.23
N LEU A 78 -2.08 3.21 -0.95
CA LEU A 78 -2.46 3.60 -2.31
C LEU A 78 -3.19 4.95 -2.35
N GLN A 79 -4.03 5.24 -1.36
CA GLN A 79 -4.69 6.54 -1.27
C GLN A 79 -3.72 7.65 -0.90
N ASP A 80 -2.76 7.37 -0.02
CA ASP A 80 -1.72 8.34 0.37
C ASP A 80 -0.89 8.80 -0.84
N ILE A 81 -0.62 7.92 -1.81
CA ILE A 81 0.07 8.25 -3.06
C ILE A 81 -0.87 8.78 -4.17
N GLY A 82 -2.13 9.06 -3.85
CA GLY A 82 -3.09 9.77 -4.72
C GLY A 82 -4.01 8.90 -5.56
N PHE A 83 -4.14 7.59 -5.29
CA PHE A 83 -5.18 6.79 -5.94
C PHE A 83 -6.54 7.03 -5.27
N SER A 84 -7.62 7.03 -6.09
CA SER A 84 -8.97 7.09 -5.53
C SER A 84 -9.28 5.82 -4.71
N PRO A 85 -10.27 5.86 -3.82
CA PRO A 85 -10.76 4.68 -3.10
C PRO A 85 -11.08 3.50 -4.03
N GLU A 86 -11.77 3.77 -5.14
CA GLU A 86 -12.19 2.76 -6.12
C GLU A 86 -10.99 2.22 -6.90
N ALA A 87 -10.05 3.11 -7.28
CA ALA A 87 -8.83 2.71 -7.98
C ALA A 87 -7.93 1.85 -7.07
N SER A 88 -7.83 2.20 -5.79
CA SER A 88 -7.06 1.45 -4.79
C SER A 88 -7.63 0.06 -4.59
N HIS A 89 -8.97 -0.04 -4.51
CA HIS A 89 -9.68 -1.32 -4.44
C HIS A 89 -9.38 -2.18 -5.66
N PHE A 90 -9.59 -1.63 -6.86
CA PHE A 90 -9.34 -2.33 -8.12
C PHE A 90 -7.88 -2.79 -8.26
N ILE A 91 -6.91 -1.95 -7.87
CA ILE A 91 -5.48 -2.28 -7.95
C ILE A 91 -5.13 -3.47 -7.06
N LEU A 92 -5.68 -3.53 -5.85
CA LEU A 92 -5.45 -4.64 -4.95
C LEU A 92 -6.20 -5.89 -5.41
N GLU A 93 -7.43 -5.76 -5.89
CA GLU A 93 -8.28 -6.88 -6.30
C GLU A 93 -7.85 -7.52 -7.62
N VAL A 94 -7.32 -6.75 -8.58
CA VAL A 94 -6.84 -7.29 -9.87
C VAL A 94 -5.46 -7.94 -9.74
N ARG A 95 -4.67 -7.55 -8.74
CA ARG A 95 -3.27 -8.00 -8.60
C ARG A 95 -3.02 -8.91 -7.40
N ALA A 96 -3.89 -8.91 -6.40
CA ALA A 96 -3.99 -9.99 -5.44
C ALA A 96 -4.96 -11.01 -6.05
N GLU A 97 -4.48 -12.23 -6.30
CA GLU A 97 -5.29 -13.32 -6.86
C GLU A 97 -6.46 -13.72 -5.93
N GLU A 98 -6.53 -13.14 -4.72
CA GLU A 98 -7.59 -13.27 -3.73
C GLU A 98 -8.15 -11.88 -3.38
N SER A 99 -9.43 -11.63 -3.70
CA SER A 99 -10.10 -10.39 -3.32
C SER A 99 -10.15 -10.29 -1.79
N PRO A 100 -9.69 -9.18 -1.17
CA PRO A 100 -9.64 -9.03 0.29
C PRO A 100 -11.03 -8.99 0.96
N PHE A 101 -12.11 -8.99 0.17
CA PHE A 101 -13.49 -8.98 0.62
C PHE A 101 -14.25 -10.27 0.30
N SER A 102 -13.62 -11.21 -0.42
CA SER A 102 -14.22 -12.52 -0.70
C SER A 102 -13.96 -13.46 0.48
N PRO A 103 -14.99 -14.14 1.00
CA PRO A 103 -14.81 -15.07 2.10
C PRO A 103 -13.86 -16.20 1.68
N THR A 104 -12.76 -16.32 2.42
CA THR A 104 -11.70 -17.33 2.19
C THR A 104 -12.01 -18.65 2.88
N THR A 105 -12.91 -18.63 3.86
CA THR A 105 -13.31 -19.81 4.63
C THR A 105 -14.84 -19.97 4.68
N PRO A 106 -15.35 -21.21 4.86
CA PRO A 106 -16.78 -21.45 5.03
C PRO A 106 -17.42 -20.70 6.19
N LEU A 107 -16.73 -20.53 7.32
CA LEU A 107 -17.27 -19.76 8.46
C LEU A 107 -17.33 -18.26 8.18
N GLU A 108 -16.36 -17.73 7.42
CA GLU A 108 -16.37 -16.33 6.98
C GLU A 108 -17.60 -16.04 6.09
N LEU A 109 -17.92 -16.96 5.17
CA LEU A 109 -19.14 -16.90 4.36
C LEU A 109 -20.40 -17.00 5.24
N LYS A 110 -20.45 -17.95 6.18
CA LYS A 110 -21.58 -18.08 7.10
C LYS A 110 -21.80 -16.83 7.94
N ARG A 111 -20.72 -16.18 8.40
CA ARG A 111 -20.79 -14.93 9.16
C ARG A 111 -21.35 -13.79 8.30
N LEU A 112 -20.92 -13.68 7.05
CA LEU A 112 -21.44 -12.68 6.11
C LEU A 112 -22.95 -12.87 5.86
N ILE A 113 -23.38 -14.11 5.59
CA ILE A 113 -24.80 -14.46 5.46
C ILE A 113 -25.55 -14.15 6.77
N GLY A 114 -24.93 -14.43 7.90
CA GLY A 114 -25.46 -14.12 9.22
C GLY A 114 -25.71 -12.63 9.43
N HIS A 115 -24.80 -11.76 9.01
CA HIS A 115 -25.00 -10.31 9.04
C HIS A 115 -26.19 -9.86 8.19
N TYR A 116 -26.36 -10.45 7.00
CA TYR A 116 -27.51 -10.20 6.15
C TYR A 116 -28.82 -10.65 6.82
N ASN A 117 -28.88 -11.87 7.34
CA ASN A 117 -30.07 -12.40 8.01
C ASN A 117 -30.44 -11.60 9.29
N ARG A 118 -29.44 -11.15 10.05
CA ARG A 118 -29.63 -10.26 11.21
C ARG A 118 -30.27 -8.92 10.79
N SER A 119 -29.87 -8.38 9.64
CA SER A 119 -30.49 -7.15 9.08
C SER A 119 -31.97 -7.36 8.70
N GLN A 120 -32.37 -8.59 8.43
CA GLN A 120 -33.75 -9.00 8.16
C GLN A 120 -34.52 -9.42 9.43
N GLY A 121 -33.95 -9.21 10.62
CA GLY A 121 -34.58 -9.53 11.90
C GLY A 121 -34.58 -11.02 12.26
N MET A 122 -33.77 -11.84 11.59
CA MET A 122 -33.61 -13.26 11.94
C MET A 122 -32.61 -13.42 13.09
N GLU A 123 -32.85 -14.39 13.97
CA GLU A 123 -31.86 -14.80 14.97
C GLU A 123 -30.71 -15.55 14.30
N VAL A 124 -29.48 -15.14 14.61
CA VAL A 124 -28.26 -15.67 14.01
C VAL A 124 -27.20 -15.82 15.08
N THR A 125 -26.63 -17.02 15.19
CA THR A 125 -25.45 -17.29 16.03
C THR A 125 -24.25 -16.50 15.50
N GLU A 126 -23.66 -15.68 16.37
CA GLU A 126 -22.48 -14.90 16.02
C GLU A 126 -21.24 -15.79 15.95
N ILE A 127 -20.54 -15.77 14.83
CA ILE A 127 -19.26 -16.48 14.66
C ILE A 127 -18.13 -15.51 15.02
N PRO A 128 -17.38 -15.76 16.10
CA PRO A 128 -16.28 -14.88 16.50
C PRO A 128 -15.14 -14.87 15.49
N GLN A 129 -14.39 -13.76 15.46
CA GLN A 129 -13.25 -13.59 14.55
C GLN A 129 -12.16 -14.63 14.79
N GLU A 130 -11.87 -14.97 16.06
CA GLU A 130 -10.85 -15.95 16.42
C GLU A 130 -11.11 -17.36 15.87
N VAL A 131 -12.39 -17.74 15.71
CA VAL A 131 -12.78 -19.02 15.11
C VAL A 131 -12.47 -19.01 13.60
N ILE A 132 -12.77 -17.90 12.94
CA ILE A 132 -12.49 -17.71 11.50
C ILE A 132 -10.98 -17.69 11.25
N ASP A 133 -10.22 -17.01 12.10
CA ASP A 133 -8.76 -16.96 11.99
C ASP A 133 -8.13 -18.35 12.21
N ALA A 134 -8.67 -19.14 13.14
CA ALA A 134 -8.25 -20.52 13.35
C ALA A 134 -8.59 -21.44 12.17
N GLU A 135 -9.78 -21.29 11.57
CA GLU A 135 -10.15 -22.02 10.34
C GLU A 135 -9.21 -21.65 9.18
N ARG A 136 -8.93 -20.36 8.99
CA ARG A 136 -8.00 -19.88 7.97
C ARG A 136 -6.60 -20.45 8.17
N ALA A 137 -6.10 -20.45 9.40
CA ALA A 137 -4.81 -21.06 9.72
C ALA A 137 -4.79 -22.55 9.35
N PHE A 138 -5.80 -23.31 9.76
CA PHE A 138 -5.92 -24.74 9.44
C PHE A 138 -5.95 -25.02 7.92
N LEU A 139 -6.73 -24.24 7.16
CA LEU A 139 -6.81 -24.38 5.71
C LEU A 139 -5.49 -24.03 5.03
N SER A 140 -4.82 -22.96 5.48
CA SER A 140 -3.52 -22.53 4.92
C SER A 140 -2.43 -23.60 5.08
N VAL A 141 -2.37 -24.27 6.25
CA VAL A 141 -1.43 -25.36 6.48
C VAL A 141 -1.80 -26.59 5.64
N THR A 142 -3.11 -26.85 5.49
CA THR A 142 -3.61 -27.97 4.68
C THR A 142 -3.22 -27.83 3.20
N GLU A 143 -3.35 -26.65 2.62
CA GLU A 143 -2.90 -26.40 1.24
C GLU A 143 -1.36 -26.46 1.13
N ARG A 144 -0.61 -25.88 2.09
CA ARG A 144 0.86 -26.01 2.11
C ARG A 144 1.32 -27.47 2.15
N LEU A 145 0.66 -28.30 2.96
CA LEU A 145 0.94 -29.73 3.05
C LEU A 145 0.60 -30.47 1.74
N LYS A 146 -0.52 -30.14 1.10
CA LYS A 146 -0.90 -30.71 -0.20
C LYS A 146 0.11 -30.34 -1.30
N VAL A 147 0.59 -29.10 -1.32
CA VAL A 147 1.68 -28.67 -2.21
C VAL A 147 2.97 -29.41 -1.89
N ALA A 148 3.34 -29.55 -0.61
CA ALA A 148 4.54 -30.29 -0.20
C ALA A 148 4.54 -31.74 -0.67
N TYR A 149 3.39 -32.42 -0.59
CA TYR A 149 3.19 -33.77 -1.12
C TYR A 149 3.27 -33.81 -2.66
N ALA A 150 2.68 -32.84 -3.34
CA ALA A 150 2.70 -32.77 -4.81
C ALA A 150 4.10 -32.47 -5.37
N GLU A 151 4.89 -31.66 -4.67
CA GLU A 151 6.26 -31.30 -5.03
C GLU A 151 7.31 -32.34 -4.58
N GLY A 152 6.91 -33.32 -3.77
CA GLY A 152 7.81 -34.35 -3.26
C GLY A 152 8.90 -33.79 -2.34
N LEU A 153 8.54 -32.85 -1.46
CA LEU A 153 9.47 -32.29 -0.49
C LEU A 153 10.03 -33.36 0.45
N ALA A 154 11.18 -33.07 1.07
CA ALA A 154 11.81 -33.96 2.04
C ALA A 154 10.85 -34.31 3.20
N GLN A 155 10.90 -35.55 3.66
CA GLN A 155 9.99 -36.08 4.69
C GLN A 155 9.98 -35.21 5.96
N ASP A 156 11.15 -34.75 6.43
CA ASP A 156 11.25 -33.87 7.60
C ASP A 156 10.41 -32.59 7.48
N LYS A 157 10.26 -32.04 6.27
CA LYS A 157 9.42 -30.85 6.02
C LYS A 157 7.94 -31.19 6.02
N ILE A 158 7.59 -32.38 5.53
CA ILE A 158 6.20 -32.88 5.54
C ILE A 158 5.78 -33.14 6.98
N ASP A 159 6.63 -33.79 7.77
CA ASP A 159 6.38 -34.09 9.18
C ASP A 159 6.15 -32.82 10.00
N LEU A 160 6.94 -31.76 9.76
CA LEU A 160 6.73 -30.45 10.39
C LEU A 160 5.37 -29.84 10.04
N LEU A 161 4.96 -29.91 8.77
CA LEU A 161 3.65 -29.40 8.33
C LEU A 161 2.50 -30.24 8.89
N GLU A 162 2.70 -31.53 9.11
CA GLU A 162 1.71 -32.41 9.75
C GLU A 162 1.50 -32.04 11.22
N VAL A 163 2.58 -31.77 11.95
CA VAL A 163 2.51 -31.26 13.33
C VAL A 163 1.79 -29.91 13.36
N GLU A 164 2.19 -28.97 12.51
CA GLU A 164 1.56 -27.64 12.41
C GLU A 164 0.06 -27.76 12.09
N LYS A 165 -0.32 -28.68 11.20
CA LYS A 165 -1.72 -28.95 10.85
C LYS A 165 -2.49 -29.52 12.04
N ALA A 166 -1.88 -30.43 12.79
CA ALA A 166 -2.50 -31.04 13.96
C ALA A 166 -2.76 -30.00 15.07
N GLU A 167 -1.80 -29.11 15.32
CA GLU A 167 -1.93 -28.01 16.28
C GLU A 167 -3.02 -27.02 15.85
N ALA A 168 -3.01 -26.60 14.57
CA ALA A 168 -4.05 -25.72 14.03
C ALA A 168 -5.45 -26.35 14.11
N ALA A 169 -5.56 -27.65 13.84
CA ALA A 169 -6.81 -28.40 13.95
C ALA A 169 -7.29 -28.56 15.39
N ALA A 170 -6.37 -28.73 16.35
CA ALA A 170 -6.72 -28.79 17.77
C ALA A 170 -7.28 -27.45 18.24
N ARG A 171 -6.58 -26.36 17.94
CA ARG A 171 -7.00 -25.00 18.28
C ARG A 171 -8.35 -24.63 17.64
N TYR A 172 -8.55 -24.96 16.37
CA TYR A 172 -9.82 -24.71 15.70
C TYR A 172 -10.97 -25.46 16.37
N ARG A 173 -10.79 -26.74 16.70
CA ARG A 173 -11.82 -27.54 17.40
C ARG A 173 -12.12 -27.04 18.81
N GLU A 174 -11.11 -26.64 19.56
CA GLU A 174 -11.27 -26.05 20.88
C GLU A 174 -12.13 -24.78 20.82
N LEU A 175 -11.87 -23.90 19.85
CA LEU A 175 -12.62 -22.67 19.66
C LEU A 175 -14.06 -22.93 19.20
N LEU A 176 -14.30 -23.94 18.34
CA LEU A 176 -15.66 -24.35 17.99
C LEU A 176 -16.45 -24.80 19.23
N LEU A 177 -15.84 -25.63 20.09
CA LEU A 177 -16.46 -26.10 21.33
C LEU A 177 -16.74 -24.95 22.31
N LEU A 178 -15.80 -24.02 22.46
CA LEU A 178 -15.93 -22.88 23.36
C LEU A 178 -17.12 -21.98 22.98
N HIS A 179 -17.35 -21.80 21.68
CA HIS A 179 -18.40 -20.92 21.13
C HIS A 179 -19.69 -21.66 20.76
N GLY A 180 -19.75 -22.98 20.96
CA GLY A 180 -20.93 -23.79 20.65
C GLY A 180 -21.27 -23.83 19.16
N LEU A 181 -20.26 -23.83 18.29
CA LEU A 181 -20.36 -23.81 16.83
C LEU A 181 -20.14 -25.20 16.19
#